data_AF-A0A952EF51-F1
#
_entry.id   AF-A0A952EF51-F1
#
_cell.length_a   1.000
_cell.length_b   1.000
_cell.length_c   1.000
_cell.angle_alpha   90.00
_cell.angle_beta   90.00
_cell.angle_gamma   90.00
#
_symmetry.space_group_name_H-M   'P 1'
#
loop_
_entity.id
_entity.type
_entity.pdbx_description
1 polymer ?
#
loop_
_entity_poly.entity_id
_entity_poly.type
_entity_poly.pdbx_seq_one_letter_code
_entity_poly.pdbx_strand_id
1 'polypeptide(L)'
;MTPLRADGRMTMRIVMLTLAAIASCVPAMAQPAIKLPIAKGLWTNDNQKCATVRYGYVFDGTRWGSLYFYGPTGNLGPAAELRPITQTRVVEGGFTQMQFDGYDGAGYFRIKATGTDRALYRVGAPFREEIQVSDEPLIRCALPTLSPRMQAAIRRHAPAAK
;
A
#
# COMPACT_ATOMS: atom_id res chain seq x y z
N MET A 1 -47.24 71.28 -3.60
CA MET A 1 -47.08 71.02 -5.05
C MET A 1 -46.22 69.78 -5.21
N THR A 2 -46.81 68.69 -5.69
CA THR A 2 -46.08 67.44 -5.99
C THR A 2 -46.75 66.80 -7.19
N PRO A 3 -46.05 66.50 -8.29
CA PRO A 3 -46.64 65.85 -9.45
C PRO A 3 -46.51 64.32 -9.43
N LEU A 4 -47.36 63.79 -10.30
CA LEU A 4 -47.74 62.44 -10.72
C LEU A 4 -46.70 61.31 -10.82
N ARG A 5 -47.28 60.11 -10.66
CA ARG A 5 -46.84 58.76 -11.07
C ARG A 5 -46.61 58.59 -12.59
N ALA A 6 -45.71 57.66 -12.91
CA ALA A 6 -45.73 56.62 -13.96
C ALA A 6 -44.46 55.76 -13.71
N ASP A 7 -44.28 54.49 -14.00
CA ASP A 7 -45.04 53.39 -14.61
C ASP A 7 -44.18 52.12 -14.40
N GLY A 8 -44.74 50.91 -14.59
CA GLY A 8 -43.91 49.73 -14.89
C GLY A 8 -44.35 48.41 -14.26
N ARG A 9 -45.36 47.78 -14.86
CA ARG A 9 -45.72 46.36 -14.68
C ARG A 9 -44.70 45.45 -15.39
N MET A 10 -44.73 44.17 -15.00
CA MET A 10 -44.15 42.97 -15.66
C MET A 10 -42.65 42.75 -15.34
N THR A 11 -42.19 41.60 -14.83
CA THR A 11 -42.62 40.25 -15.17
C THR A 11 -42.27 39.26 -14.04
N MET A 12 -43.31 38.62 -13.51
CA MET A 12 -43.26 37.45 -12.64
C MET A 12 -42.91 36.22 -13.50
N ARG A 13 -41.62 35.92 -13.65
CA ARG A 13 -41.06 34.67 -14.20
C ARG A 13 -39.55 34.75 -13.96
N ILE A 14 -38.93 33.67 -13.47
CA ILE A 14 -37.50 33.56 -13.10
C ILE A 14 -37.18 33.91 -11.63
N VAL A 15 -37.87 33.31 -10.65
CA VAL A 15 -37.26 33.02 -9.33
C VAL A 15 -37.85 31.71 -8.78
N MET A 16 -37.63 30.60 -9.47
CA MET A 16 -37.86 29.26 -8.93
C MET A 16 -36.88 28.30 -9.61
N LEU A 17 -35.61 28.30 -9.20
CA LEU A 17 -34.62 27.30 -9.62
C LEU A 17 -33.31 27.40 -8.82
N THR A 18 -33.34 27.55 -7.49
CA THR A 18 -32.11 27.55 -6.68
C THR A 18 -32.31 26.97 -5.27
N LEU A 19 -32.84 25.76 -5.14
CA LEU A 19 -32.83 25.05 -3.85
C LEU A 19 -32.70 23.53 -4.02
N ALA A 20 -31.53 23.06 -4.46
CA ALA A 20 -31.08 21.68 -4.26
C ALA A 20 -29.60 21.51 -4.64
N ALA A 21 -28.67 22.13 -3.89
CA ALA A 21 -27.24 21.86 -4.05
C ALA A 21 -26.47 22.04 -2.74
N ILE A 22 -26.80 21.26 -1.72
CA ILE A 22 -25.93 21.01 -0.57
C ILE A 22 -26.07 19.55 -0.13
N ALA A 23 -25.84 18.63 -1.08
CA ALA A 23 -25.55 17.25 -0.74
C ALA A 23 -24.02 17.08 -0.68
N SER A 24 -23.51 17.11 0.55
CA SER A 24 -22.36 16.29 0.98
C SER A 24 -20.98 16.62 0.39
N CYS A 25 -20.47 17.82 0.65
CA CYS A 25 -19.01 17.97 0.83
C CYS A 25 -18.63 17.42 2.21
N VAL A 26 -18.73 16.11 2.40
CA VAL A 26 -17.94 15.46 3.45
C VAL A 26 -16.54 15.37 2.85
N PRO A 27 -15.51 16.05 3.39
CA PRO A 27 -14.16 15.82 2.93
C PRO A 27 -13.92 14.32 3.07
N ALA A 28 -13.58 13.65 1.96
CA ALA A 28 -13.14 12.27 2.00
C ALA A 28 -12.02 12.22 3.04
N MET A 29 -12.30 11.63 4.20
CA MET A 29 -11.36 11.55 5.30
C MET A 29 -10.13 10.84 4.77
N ALA A 30 -9.05 11.59 4.57
CA ALA A 30 -7.83 11.08 3.96
C ALA A 30 -7.40 9.87 4.78
N GLN A 31 -7.33 8.71 4.15
CA GLN A 31 -6.86 7.51 4.82
C GLN A 31 -5.49 7.80 5.43
N PRO A 32 -5.23 7.39 6.68
CA PRO A 32 -3.93 7.57 7.30
C PRO A 32 -2.85 7.03 6.36
N ALA A 33 -1.84 7.86 6.07
CA ALA A 33 -0.74 7.44 5.21
C ALA A 33 -0.10 6.16 5.77
N ILE A 34 0.04 5.13 4.94
CA ILE A 34 0.73 3.89 5.31
C ILE A 34 2.19 4.22 5.62
N LYS A 35 2.61 3.94 6.86
CA LYS A 35 3.97 4.20 7.34
C LYS A 35 4.61 2.91 7.81
N LEU A 36 5.39 2.30 6.93
CA LEU A 36 6.32 1.24 7.32
C LEU A 36 7.69 1.84 7.65
N PRO A 37 8.46 1.24 8.59
CA PRO A 37 9.78 1.71 8.98
C PRO A 37 10.87 1.39 7.95
N ILE A 38 10.51 1.03 6.71
CA ILE A 38 11.41 0.54 5.68
C ILE A 38 11.21 1.32 4.37
N ALA A 39 12.27 1.44 3.57
CA ALA A 39 12.18 2.05 2.25
C ALA A 39 11.40 1.18 1.26
N LYS A 40 10.85 1.83 0.22
CA LYS A 40 10.27 1.14 -0.94
C LYS A 40 11.32 0.33 -1.68
N GLY A 41 10.88 -0.74 -2.33
CA GLY A 41 11.74 -1.60 -3.14
C GLY A 41 11.46 -3.08 -2.97
N LEU A 42 12.35 -3.88 -3.56
CA LEU A 42 12.40 -5.33 -3.36
C LEU A 42 13.24 -5.63 -2.13
N TRP A 43 12.67 -6.43 -1.23
CA TRP A 43 13.29 -6.97 -0.03
C TRP A 43 13.42 -8.49 -0.21
N THR A 44 14.60 -9.06 0.00
CA THR A 44 14.83 -10.51 -0.13
C THR A 44 15.62 -11.01 1.08
N ASN A 45 15.66 -12.33 1.29
CA ASN A 45 16.41 -12.90 2.41
C ASN A 45 17.89 -12.49 2.33
N ASP A 46 18.50 -12.22 3.48
CA ASP A 46 19.85 -11.66 3.60
C ASP A 46 20.98 -12.54 3.04
N ASN A 47 20.70 -13.81 2.79
CA ASN A 47 21.60 -14.77 2.14
C ASN A 47 21.50 -14.77 0.60
N GLN A 48 20.61 -13.97 0.02
CA GLN A 48 20.41 -13.87 -1.43
C GLN A 48 21.27 -12.78 -2.06
N LYS A 49 21.55 -12.91 -3.36
CA LYS A 49 22.24 -11.90 -4.17
C LYS A 49 21.23 -11.14 -5.03
N CYS A 50 21.22 -9.80 -4.93
CA CYS A 50 20.30 -8.95 -5.68
C CYS A 50 20.33 -9.19 -7.20
N ALA A 51 21.52 -9.42 -7.78
CA ALA A 51 21.66 -9.63 -9.22
C ALA A 51 20.98 -10.90 -9.74
N THR A 52 20.77 -11.92 -8.89
CA THR A 52 20.24 -13.23 -9.29
C THR A 52 18.97 -13.61 -8.54
N VAL A 53 18.43 -12.71 -7.73
CA VAL A 53 17.25 -12.98 -6.90
C VAL A 53 16.03 -13.31 -7.77
N ARG A 54 15.32 -14.37 -7.37
CA ARG A 54 14.12 -14.86 -8.05
C ARG A 54 12.85 -14.75 -7.20
N TYR A 55 13.00 -14.40 -5.92
CA TYR A 55 11.95 -14.27 -4.93
C TYR A 55 12.26 -13.10 -4.00
N GLY A 56 11.26 -12.31 -3.69
CA GLY A 56 11.34 -11.34 -2.61
C GLY A 56 9.98 -10.74 -2.31
N TYR A 57 9.93 -9.89 -1.30
CA TYR A 57 8.80 -9.06 -0.97
C TYR A 57 8.95 -7.69 -1.60
N VAL A 58 7.87 -7.10 -2.09
CA VAL A 58 7.89 -5.74 -2.63
C VAL A 58 7.08 -4.84 -1.72
N PHE A 59 7.71 -3.73 -1.29
CA PHE A 59 7.00 -2.59 -0.71
C PHE A 59 6.95 -1.45 -1.73
N ASP A 60 5.76 -1.02 -2.13
CA ASP A 60 5.59 0.10 -3.07
C ASP A 60 5.11 1.42 -2.43
N GLY A 61 4.96 1.40 -1.09
CA GLY A 61 4.43 2.50 -0.30
C GLY A 61 3.01 2.26 0.22
N THR A 62 2.22 1.41 -0.44
CA THR A 62 0.83 1.11 -0.03
C THR A 62 0.53 -0.38 -0.01
N ARG A 63 1.33 -1.20 -0.70
CA ARG A 63 1.19 -2.65 -0.77
C ARG A 63 2.45 -3.35 -0.30
N TRP A 64 2.26 -4.52 0.31
CA TRP A 64 3.32 -5.46 0.66
C TRP A 64 2.93 -6.86 0.19
N GLY A 65 3.89 -7.65 -0.25
CA GLY A 65 3.64 -9.03 -0.64
C GLY A 65 4.75 -9.61 -1.49
N SER A 66 4.60 -10.88 -1.89
CA SER A 66 5.61 -11.63 -2.61
C SER A 66 5.64 -11.27 -4.11
N LEU A 67 6.82 -11.33 -4.71
CA LEU A 67 7.06 -11.30 -6.15
C LEU A 67 8.09 -12.37 -6.48
N TYR A 68 7.73 -13.34 -7.31
CA TYR A 68 8.59 -14.50 -7.51
C TYR A 68 8.43 -15.20 -8.85
N PHE A 69 9.48 -15.92 -9.23
CA PHE A 69 9.54 -16.79 -10.39
C PHE A 69 9.64 -18.26 -9.96
N TYR A 70 8.72 -19.08 -10.45
CA TYR A 70 8.56 -20.48 -10.05
C TYR A 70 8.90 -21.46 -11.19
N GLY A 71 8.78 -22.76 -10.92
CA GLY A 71 9.22 -23.83 -11.81
C GLY A 71 10.68 -24.25 -11.55
N PRO A 72 11.11 -25.43 -12.06
CA PRO A 72 12.42 -26.04 -11.74
C PRO A 72 13.61 -25.10 -11.96
N THR A 73 13.54 -24.27 -13.01
CA THR A 73 14.60 -23.31 -13.35
C THR A 73 14.17 -21.86 -13.15
N GLY A 74 12.96 -21.62 -12.64
CA GLY A 74 12.38 -20.27 -12.54
C GLY A 74 11.90 -19.69 -13.84
N ASN A 75 11.71 -20.52 -14.84
CA ASN A 75 11.22 -20.12 -16.14
C ASN A 75 9.77 -19.61 -16.11
N LEU A 76 8.99 -19.92 -15.07
CA LEU A 76 7.60 -19.50 -14.96
C LEU A 76 7.41 -18.23 -14.11
N GLY A 77 6.32 -17.51 -14.35
CA GLY A 77 6.00 -16.25 -13.67
C GLY A 77 6.42 -14.98 -14.43
N PRO A 78 6.37 -13.80 -13.79
CA PRO A 78 6.28 -13.63 -12.33
C PRO A 78 4.87 -13.89 -11.78
N ALA A 79 4.79 -14.46 -10.59
CA ALA A 79 3.63 -14.36 -9.72
C ALA A 79 3.83 -13.18 -8.76
N ALA A 80 2.79 -12.38 -8.57
CA ALA A 80 2.82 -11.20 -7.70
C ALA A 80 1.61 -11.22 -6.78
N GLU A 81 1.86 -11.33 -5.47
CA GLU A 81 0.82 -11.45 -4.45
C GLU A 81 0.84 -10.22 -3.53
N LEU A 82 0.79 -9.04 -4.16
CA LEU A 82 0.84 -7.76 -3.45
C LEU A 82 -0.53 -7.42 -2.88
N ARG A 83 -0.60 -7.23 -1.56
CA ARG A 83 -1.84 -6.90 -0.85
C ARG A 83 -1.81 -5.45 -0.38
N PRO A 84 -2.92 -4.69 -0.54
CA PRO A 84 -3.07 -3.37 0.05
C PRO A 84 -2.95 -3.43 1.56
N ILE A 85 -2.06 -2.62 2.12
CA ILE A 85 -1.99 -2.36 3.54
C ILE A 85 -3.08 -1.33 3.84
N THR A 86 -4.02 -1.69 4.70
CA THR A 86 -5.11 -0.80 5.10
C THR A 86 -4.77 -0.01 6.35
N GLN A 87 -3.98 -0.61 7.25
CA GLN A 87 -3.54 0.01 8.49
C GLN A 87 -2.15 -0.48 8.90
N THR A 88 -1.44 0.38 9.64
CA THR A 88 -0.17 0.05 10.27
C THR A 88 -0.21 0.49 11.73
N ARG A 89 0.33 -0.34 12.63
CA ARG A 89 0.47 0.02 14.06
C ARG A 89 1.84 -0.40 14.58
N VAL A 90 2.48 0.46 15.36
CA VAL A 90 3.69 0.09 16.11
C VAL A 90 3.27 -0.87 17.22
N VAL A 91 4.05 -1.93 17.40
CA VAL A 91 3.87 -2.93 18.46
C VAL A 91 5.20 -3.18 19.17
N GLU A 92 5.16 -3.99 20.23
CA GLU A 92 6.33 -4.33 21.02
C GLU A 92 7.50 -4.88 20.19
N GLY A 93 8.72 -4.69 20.70
CA GLY A 93 9.95 -5.15 20.05
C GLY A 93 10.43 -4.26 18.91
N GLY A 94 9.78 -3.12 18.67
CA GLY A 94 10.09 -2.16 17.61
C GLY A 94 9.56 -2.59 16.24
N PHE A 95 8.55 -3.46 16.21
CA PHE A 95 7.88 -3.87 14.98
C PHE A 95 6.74 -2.92 14.61
N THR A 96 6.48 -2.80 13.32
CA THR A 96 5.23 -2.27 12.78
C THR A 96 4.40 -3.42 12.24
N GLN A 97 3.22 -3.64 12.79
CA GLN A 97 2.25 -4.59 12.27
C GLN A 97 1.52 -4.00 11.07
N MET A 98 1.42 -4.80 10.01
CA MET A 98 0.63 -4.55 8.81
C MET A 98 -0.72 -5.23 8.95
N GLN A 99 -1.78 -4.50 8.62
CA GLN A 99 -3.11 -5.04 8.37
C GLN A 99 -3.38 -4.99 6.87
N PHE A 100 -3.80 -6.12 6.30
CA PHE A 100 -4.17 -6.20 4.89
C PHE A 100 -5.69 -6.15 4.71
N ASP A 101 -6.13 -5.63 3.58
CA ASP A 101 -7.54 -5.65 3.22
C ASP A 101 -8.06 -7.09 3.10
N GLY A 102 -9.27 -7.33 3.62
CA GLY A 102 -9.92 -8.64 3.62
C GLY A 102 -9.20 -9.72 4.43
N TYR A 103 -8.32 -9.35 5.37
CA TYR A 103 -7.69 -10.30 6.29
C TYR A 103 -8.25 -10.10 7.70
N ASP A 104 -9.06 -11.04 8.17
CA ASP A 104 -9.65 -11.09 9.51
C ASP A 104 -9.09 -12.25 10.37
N GLY A 105 -8.05 -12.92 9.86
CA GLY A 105 -7.42 -14.06 10.53
C GLY A 105 -6.63 -13.68 11.78
N ALA A 106 -6.43 -14.67 12.66
CA ALA A 106 -5.67 -14.52 13.91
C ALA A 106 -4.14 -14.36 13.71
N GLY A 107 -3.65 -14.52 12.48
CA GLY A 107 -2.25 -14.32 12.16
C GLY A 107 -1.85 -12.84 12.08
N TYR A 108 -0.56 -12.59 11.90
CA TYR A 108 -0.06 -11.23 11.75
C TYR A 108 1.18 -11.15 10.87
N PHE A 109 1.37 -9.98 10.30
CA PHE A 109 2.54 -9.64 9.50
C PHE A 109 3.17 -8.40 10.10
N ARG A 110 4.46 -8.47 10.43
CA ARG A 110 5.17 -7.43 11.14
C ARG A 110 6.50 -7.18 10.47
N ILE A 111 6.94 -5.93 10.46
CA ILE A 111 8.25 -5.57 9.94
C ILE A 111 8.97 -4.62 10.90
N LYS A 112 10.25 -4.86 11.09
CA LYS A 112 11.14 -4.02 11.90
C LYS A 112 12.34 -3.64 11.06
N ALA A 113 12.69 -2.35 11.03
CA ALA A 113 13.95 -1.94 10.45
C ALA A 113 15.12 -2.33 11.38
N THR A 114 16.18 -2.87 10.80
CA THR A 114 17.43 -3.21 11.50
C THR A 114 18.62 -2.44 10.93
N GLY A 115 18.40 -1.66 9.86
CA GLY A 115 19.34 -0.72 9.24
C GLY A 115 18.69 -0.07 8.02
N THR A 116 19.41 0.80 7.31
CA THR A 116 18.87 1.52 6.12
C THR A 116 18.32 0.57 5.05
N ASP A 117 19.05 -0.50 4.77
CA ASP A 117 18.68 -1.52 3.77
C ASP A 117 18.56 -2.90 4.41
N ARG A 118 18.20 -2.96 5.71
CA ARG A 118 18.02 -4.21 6.46
C ARG A 118 16.74 -4.17 7.29
N ALA A 119 16.03 -5.29 7.30
CA ALA A 119 14.80 -5.44 8.08
C ALA A 119 14.68 -6.86 8.64
N LEU A 120 13.79 -7.03 9.60
CA LEU A 120 13.32 -8.31 10.07
C LEU A 120 11.83 -8.39 9.77
N TYR A 121 11.43 -9.34 8.92
CA TYR A 121 10.04 -9.61 8.60
C TYR A 121 9.54 -10.78 9.42
N ARG A 122 8.49 -10.55 10.21
CA ARG A 122 7.92 -11.54 11.11
C ARG A 122 6.52 -11.92 10.66
N VAL A 123 6.30 -13.21 10.50
CA VAL A 123 4.99 -13.79 10.22
C VAL A 123 4.55 -14.62 11.43
N GLY A 124 3.40 -14.28 11.99
CA GLY A 124 2.70 -15.11 12.96
C GLY A 124 1.57 -15.84 12.27
N ALA A 125 1.62 -17.16 12.20
CA ALA A 125 0.55 -17.99 11.65
C ALA A 125 -0.16 -18.76 12.78
N PRO A 126 -1.50 -18.76 12.82
CA PRO A 126 -2.22 -19.54 13.81
C PRO A 126 -2.02 -21.04 13.59
N PHE A 127 -1.69 -21.76 14.65
CA PHE A 127 -1.52 -23.21 14.63
C PHE A 127 -2.08 -23.84 15.91
N ARG A 128 -3.16 -24.62 15.77
CA ARG A 128 -3.88 -25.30 16.86
C ARG A 128 -4.14 -24.40 18.08
N GLU A 129 -3.23 -24.39 19.04
CA GLU A 129 -3.34 -23.73 20.34
C GLU A 129 -2.38 -22.55 20.50
N GLU A 130 -1.56 -22.24 19.48
CA GLU A 130 -0.53 -21.21 19.53
C GLU A 130 -0.39 -20.43 18.22
N ILE A 131 0.40 -19.35 18.25
CA ILE A 131 0.86 -18.68 17.04
C ILE A 131 2.29 -19.13 16.75
N GLN A 132 2.50 -19.82 15.63
CA GLN A 132 3.85 -20.09 15.14
C GLN A 132 4.45 -18.81 14.55
N VAL A 133 5.65 -18.47 15.00
CA VAL A 133 6.33 -17.25 14.61
C VAL A 133 7.56 -17.60 13.78
N SER A 134 7.64 -17.02 12.59
CA SER A 134 8.84 -17.06 11.74
C SER A 134 9.40 -15.66 11.57
N ASP A 135 10.72 -15.54 11.70
CA ASP A 135 11.47 -14.31 11.48
C ASP A 135 12.40 -14.48 10.27
N GLU A 136 12.27 -13.59 9.30
CA GLU A 136 13.07 -13.58 8.09
C GLU A 136 13.93 -12.31 8.06
N PRO A 137 15.27 -12.43 8.17
CA PRO A 137 16.16 -11.30 7.96
C PRO A 137 16.17 -10.93 6.48
N LEU A 138 15.89 -9.66 6.19
CA LEU A 138 15.78 -9.14 4.84
C LEU A 138 16.85 -8.09 4.55
N ILE A 139 17.31 -8.07 3.30
CA ILE A 139 18.07 -6.98 2.70
C ILE A 139 17.25 -6.32 1.59
N ARG A 140 17.41 -5.00 1.41
CA ARG A 140 16.82 -4.29 0.28
C ARG A 140 17.75 -4.34 -0.92
N CYS A 141 17.17 -4.63 -2.09
CA CYS A 141 17.86 -4.55 -3.36
C CYS A 141 17.40 -3.31 -4.13
N ALA A 142 18.34 -2.43 -4.48
CA ALA A 142 18.03 -1.29 -5.33
C ALA A 142 17.67 -1.77 -6.74
N LEU A 143 16.67 -1.16 -7.39
CA LEU A 143 16.17 -1.59 -8.70
C LEU A 143 17.28 -1.81 -9.76
N PRO A 144 18.32 -0.96 -9.88
CA PRO A 144 19.40 -1.18 -10.86
C PRO A 144 20.26 -2.42 -10.59
N THR A 145 20.30 -2.90 -9.34
CA THR A 145 21.11 -4.07 -8.95
C THR A 145 20.42 -5.40 -9.22
N LEU A 146 19.15 -5.36 -9.62
CA LEU A 146 18.34 -6.54 -9.92
C LEU A 146 18.58 -7.04 -11.34
N SER A 147 18.31 -8.33 -11.58
CA SER A 147 18.29 -8.88 -12.94
C SER A 147 17.31 -8.11 -13.84
N PRO A 148 17.57 -7.98 -15.16
CA PRO A 148 16.66 -7.32 -16.09
C PRO A 148 15.23 -7.88 -16.01
N ARG A 149 15.10 -9.18 -15.78
CA ARG A 149 13.82 -9.87 -15.63
C ARG A 149 13.06 -9.44 -14.37
N MET A 150 13.75 -9.32 -13.24
CA MET A 150 13.14 -8.83 -12.00
C MET A 150 12.80 -7.34 -12.08
N GLN A 151 13.67 -6.53 -12.70
CA GLN A 151 13.35 -5.12 -12.97
C GLN A 151 12.06 -4.97 -13.79
N ALA A 152 11.90 -5.78 -14.84
CA ALA A 152 10.68 -5.78 -15.66
C ALA A 152 9.44 -6.21 -14.83
N ALA A 153 9.59 -7.21 -13.96
CA ALA A 153 8.51 -7.66 -13.08
C ALA A 153 8.06 -6.58 -12.10
N ILE A 154 8.99 -5.89 -11.44
CA ILE A 154 8.69 -4.77 -10.53
C ILE A 154 8.00 -3.64 -11.30
N ARG A 155 8.53 -3.25 -12.47
CA ARG A 155 7.91 -2.19 -13.30
C ARG A 155 6.47 -2.54 -13.69
N ARG A 156 6.17 -3.82 -13.94
CA ARG A 156 4.83 -4.30 -14.29
C ARG A 156 3.87 -4.35 -13.10
N HIS A 157 4.31 -4.88 -11.96
CA HIS A 157 3.42 -5.22 -10.85
C HIS A 157 3.46 -4.22 -9.69
N ALA A 158 4.54 -3.46 -9.54
CA ALA A 158 4.78 -2.50 -8.48
C ALA A 158 5.56 -1.27 -8.99
N PRO A 159 5.02 -0.49 -9.94
CA PRO A 159 5.73 0.63 -10.54
C PRO A 159 6.12 1.74 -9.56
N ALA A 160 5.49 1.80 -8.38
CA ALA A 160 5.80 2.74 -7.30
C ALA A 160 6.93 2.26 -6.36
N ALA A 161 7.43 1.03 -6.53
CA ALA A 161 8.53 0.46 -5.74
C ALA A 161 9.93 0.73 -6.34
N LYS A 162 10.05 1.71 -7.25
CA LYS A 162 11.31 2.08 -7.91
C LYS A 162 12.32 2.67 -6.93
#